data_AF-A0A924WA96-F1
#
_entry.id   AF-A0A924WA96-F1
#
_cell.length_a   1.000
_cell.length_b   1.000
_cell.length_c   1.000
_cell.angle_alpha   90.00
_cell.angle_beta   90.00
_cell.angle_gamma   90.00
#
_symmetry.space_group_name_H-M   'P 1'
#
loop_
_entity.id
_entity.type
_entity.pdbx_description
1 polymer ?
#
loop_
_entity_poly.entity_id
_entity_poly.type
_entity_poly.pdbx_seq_one_letter_code
_entity_poly.pdbx_strand_id
1 'polypeptide(L)'
;MNPKLRALFAVMAGILAGGLVIMLVEMLSSQTPPAGMNINDPAKMSEWIATLPMSAFAILLLAYFLGSAVGGWVANRVAAPTHYRPALIVGFGLFIAGVMNLIAIPHPVWFAVTSSLIYFVGAWVGGRAVSRPKI
;
A
#
# COMPACT_ATOMS: atom_id res chain seq x y z
N MET A 1 -5.12 28.61 2.64
CA MET A 1 -5.81 27.41 2.10
C MET A 1 -6.70 26.82 3.18
N ASN A 2 -7.95 26.45 2.90
CA ASN A 2 -8.85 25.84 3.89
C ASN A 2 -8.22 24.53 4.41
N PRO A 3 -8.10 24.32 5.74
CA PRO A 3 -7.45 23.13 6.32
C PRO A 3 -8.05 21.81 5.81
N LYS A 4 -9.34 21.78 5.47
CA LYS A 4 -10.00 20.59 4.90
C LYS A 4 -9.50 20.29 3.47
N LEU A 5 -9.38 21.32 2.63
CA LEU A 5 -8.88 21.18 1.25
C LEU A 5 -7.41 20.73 1.25
N ARG A 6 -6.61 21.25 2.18
CA ARG A 6 -5.23 20.83 2.37
C ARG A 6 -5.10 19.38 2.81
N ALA A 7 -5.99 18.90 3.69
CA ALA A 7 -6.02 17.50 4.08
C ALA A 7 -6.36 16.58 2.90
N LEU A 8 -7.30 16.98 2.03
CA LEU A 8 -7.66 16.22 0.83
C LEU A 8 -6.44 16.05 -0.11
N PHE A 9 -5.78 17.15 -0.47
CA PHE A 9 -4.57 17.09 -1.30
C PHE A 9 -3.45 16.26 -0.66
N ALA A 10 -3.30 16.36 0.66
CA ALA A 10 -2.31 15.58 1.39
C ALA A 10 -2.59 14.07 1.30
N VAL A 11 -3.85 13.65 1.45
CA VAL A 11 -4.26 12.24 1.31
C VAL A 11 -4.04 11.75 -0.12
N MET A 12 -4.43 12.53 -1.13
CA MET A 12 -4.20 12.17 -2.53
C MET A 12 -2.70 12.00 -2.84
N ALA A 13 -1.88 12.96 -2.41
CA ALA A 13 -0.42 12.87 -2.55
C ALA A 13 0.15 11.65 -1.82
N GLY A 14 -0.36 11.34 -0.63
CA GLY A 14 0.03 10.15 0.14
C GLY A 14 -0.33 8.84 -0.56
N ILE A 15 -1.54 8.71 -1.10
CA ILE A 15 -1.94 7.50 -1.85
C ILE A 15 -1.07 7.33 -3.10
N LEU A 16 -0.84 8.41 -3.87
CA LEU A 16 0.01 8.36 -5.06
C LEU A 16 1.45 7.98 -4.71
N ALA A 17 2.04 8.61 -3.69
CA ALA A 17 3.38 8.28 -3.23
C ALA A 17 3.48 6.83 -2.73
N GLY A 18 2.48 6.37 -1.97
CA GLY A 18 2.42 5.00 -1.48
C GLY A 18 2.30 3.98 -2.61
N GLY A 19 1.44 4.23 -3.59
CA GLY A 19 1.30 3.38 -4.78
C GLY A 19 2.58 3.31 -5.61
N LEU A 20 3.27 4.45 -5.79
CA LEU A 20 4.57 4.47 -6.48
C LEU A 20 5.62 3.61 -5.75
N VAL A 21 5.67 3.69 -4.42
CA VAL A 21 6.60 2.88 -3.62
C VAL A 21 6.24 1.39 -3.71
N ILE A 22 4.95 1.04 -3.66
CA ILE A 22 4.51 -0.36 -3.84
C ILE A 22 5.02 -0.89 -5.17
N MET A 23 4.74 -0.16 -6.26
CA MET A 23 5.17 -0.55 -7.60
C MET A 23 6.69 -0.73 -7.69
N LEU A 24 7.47 0.22 -7.16
CA LEU A 24 8.94 0.14 -7.20
C LEU A 24 9.50 -1.04 -6.41
N VAL A 25 8.90 -1.38 -5.27
CA VAL A 25 9.33 -2.54 -4.46
C VAL A 25 8.89 -3.85 -5.12
N GLU A 26 7.71 -3.90 -5.71
CA GLU A 26 7.23 -5.07 -6.46
C GLU A 26 8.10 -5.39 -7.67
N MET A 27 8.67 -4.37 -8.33
CA MET A 27 9.64 -4.57 -9.43
C MET A 27 10.93 -5.27 -9.00
N LEU A 28 11.24 -5.32 -7.70
CA LEU A 28 12.38 -6.07 -7.17
C LEU A 28 12.07 -7.57 -7.02
N SER A 29 10.80 -7.97 -7.18
CA SER A 29 10.42 -9.38 -7.20
C SER A 29 11.04 -10.07 -8.41
N SER A 30 11.78 -11.16 -8.15
CA SER A 30 12.34 -12.00 -9.21
C SER A 30 11.29 -12.87 -9.91
N GLN A 31 10.03 -12.85 -9.44
CA GLN A 31 8.97 -13.71 -9.94
C GLN A 31 8.18 -12.97 -11.02
N THR A 32 8.41 -13.33 -12.27
CA THR A 32 7.67 -12.80 -13.42
C THR A 32 6.66 -13.83 -13.93
N PRO A 33 5.48 -13.39 -14.41
CA PRO A 33 4.54 -14.29 -15.06
C PRO A 33 5.21 -15.08 -16.21
N PRO A 34 4.81 -16.35 -16.45
CA PRO A 34 5.30 -17.14 -17.57
C PRO A 34 5.08 -16.43 -18.91
N ALA A 35 6.04 -16.58 -19.83
CA ALA A 35 5.96 -15.97 -21.15
C ALA A 35 4.68 -16.40 -21.89
N GLY A 36 3.91 -15.44 -22.40
CA GLY A 36 2.65 -15.69 -23.11
C GLY A 36 1.42 -15.90 -22.22
N MET A 37 1.56 -15.82 -20.89
CA MET A 37 0.41 -15.81 -19.99
C MET A 37 -0.40 -14.53 -20.17
N ASN A 38 -1.72 -14.66 -20.35
CA ASN A 38 -2.61 -13.52 -20.31
C ASN A 38 -2.78 -13.05 -18.86
N ILE A 39 -2.05 -11.99 -18.49
CA ILE A 39 -2.11 -11.37 -17.15
C ILE A 39 -3.47 -10.73 -16.83
N ASN A 40 -4.33 -10.54 -17.84
CA ASN A 40 -5.68 -10.02 -17.65
C ASN A 40 -6.71 -11.12 -17.39
N ASP A 41 -6.31 -12.40 -17.41
CA ASP A 41 -7.17 -13.54 -17.06
C ASP A 41 -7.00 -13.87 -15.56
N PRO A 42 -7.99 -13.56 -14.70
CA PRO A 42 -7.86 -13.76 -13.26
C PRO A 42 -7.69 -15.24 -12.87
N ALA A 43 -8.22 -16.17 -13.66
CA ALA A 43 -8.10 -17.60 -13.37
C ALA A 43 -6.66 -18.07 -13.58
N LYS A 44 -6.04 -17.67 -14.70
CA LYS A 44 -4.64 -17.99 -15.00
C LYS A 44 -3.68 -17.32 -14.03
N MET A 45 -3.99 -16.09 -13.62
CA MET A 45 -3.19 -15.38 -12.61
C MET A 45 -3.27 -16.06 -11.24
N SER A 46 -4.44 -16.54 -10.84
CA SER A 46 -4.64 -17.30 -9.58
C SER A 46 -3.86 -18.61 -9.57
N GLU A 47 -3.91 -19.38 -10.67
CA GLU A 47 -3.11 -20.61 -10.84
C GLU A 47 -1.61 -20.33 -10.68
N TRP A 48 -1.11 -19.25 -11.28
CA TRP A 48 0.29 -18.86 -11.15
C TRP A 48 0.65 -18.41 -9.73
N ILE A 49 -0.16 -17.57 -9.10
CA ILE A 49 0.06 -17.10 -7.72
C ILE A 49 0.10 -18.28 -6.75
N ALA A 50 -0.72 -19.31 -6.96
CA ALA A 50 -0.70 -20.52 -6.16
C ALA A 50 0.63 -21.31 -6.26
N THR A 51 1.39 -21.13 -7.34
CA THR A 51 2.72 -21.76 -7.52
C THR A 51 3.87 -20.93 -6.94
N LEU A 52 3.61 -19.67 -6.53
CA LEU A 52 4.66 -18.78 -6.07
C LEU A 52 5.24 -19.22 -4.72
N PRO A 53 6.57 -19.11 -4.53
CA PRO A 53 7.19 -19.36 -3.24
C PRO A 53 6.77 -18.31 -2.21
N MET A 54 6.84 -18.67 -0.92
CA MET A 54 6.51 -17.75 0.19
C MET A 54 7.33 -16.45 0.16
N SER A 55 8.54 -16.47 -0.41
CA SER A 55 9.39 -15.29 -0.59
C SER A 55 8.76 -14.22 -1.49
N ALA A 56 7.96 -14.60 -2.49
CA ALA A 56 7.25 -13.65 -3.36
C ALA A 56 6.25 -12.83 -2.54
N PHE A 57 5.44 -13.50 -1.73
CA PHE A 57 4.48 -12.85 -0.84
C PHE A 57 5.14 -11.96 0.21
N ALA A 58 6.33 -12.34 0.71
CA ALA A 58 7.09 -11.50 1.64
C ALA A 58 7.50 -10.15 1.01
N ILE A 59 7.90 -10.15 -0.26
CA ILE A 59 8.22 -8.93 -1.01
C ILE A 59 6.97 -8.06 -1.19
N LEU A 60 5.82 -8.66 -1.53
CA LEU A 60 4.55 -7.92 -1.62
C LEU A 60 4.15 -7.30 -0.27
N LEU A 61 4.26 -8.05 0.84
CA LEU A 61 3.98 -7.52 2.17
C LEU A 61 4.92 -6.36 2.52
N LEU A 62 6.21 -6.47 2.18
CA LEU A 62 7.17 -5.39 2.36
C LEU A 62 6.80 -4.17 1.50
N ALA A 63 6.40 -4.37 0.25
CA ALA A 63 5.93 -3.31 -0.64
C ALA A 63 4.74 -2.56 -0.03
N TYR A 64 3.74 -3.30 0.45
CA TYR A 64 2.55 -2.73 1.09
C TYR A 64 2.87 -1.97 2.37
N PHE A 65 3.77 -2.52 3.20
CA PHE A 65 4.23 -1.85 4.42
C PHE A 65 4.94 -0.53 4.10
N LEU A 66 5.95 -0.57 3.21
CA LEU A 66 6.75 0.60 2.84
C LEU A 66 5.91 1.64 2.11
N GLY A 67 5.04 1.21 1.20
CA GLY A 67 4.11 2.08 0.50
C GLY A 67 3.16 2.80 1.44
N SER A 68 2.53 2.08 2.36
CA SER A 68 1.69 2.70 3.37
C SER A 68 2.47 3.62 4.30
N ALA A 69 3.70 3.26 4.70
CA ALA A 69 4.53 4.11 5.53
C ALA A 69 4.92 5.41 4.83
N VAL A 70 5.40 5.34 3.59
CA VAL A 70 5.73 6.55 2.81
C VAL A 70 4.48 7.37 2.53
N GLY A 71 3.38 6.74 2.13
CA GLY A 71 2.12 7.44 1.87
C GLY A 71 1.57 8.14 3.12
N GLY A 72 1.60 7.47 4.27
CA GLY A 72 1.20 8.03 5.56
C GLY A 72 2.09 9.17 6.01
N TRP A 73 3.41 9.06 5.81
CA TRP A 73 4.38 10.12 6.08
C TRP A 73 4.14 11.36 5.21
N VAL A 74 3.98 11.18 3.89
CA VAL A 74 3.69 12.27 2.94
C VAL A 74 2.39 12.98 3.33
N ALA A 75 1.31 12.24 3.56
CA ALA A 75 0.02 12.85 3.92
C ALA A 75 0.10 13.64 5.23
N ASN A 76 0.74 13.10 6.25
CA ASN A 76 0.81 13.78 7.55
C ASN A 76 1.81 14.96 7.55
N ARG A 77 2.81 14.95 6.65
CA ARG A 77 3.75 16.05 6.43
C ARG A 77 3.11 17.25 5.72
N VAL A 78 2.22 16.99 4.75
CA VAL A 78 1.54 18.02 3.94
C VAL A 78 0.27 18.56 4.63
N ALA A 79 -0.45 17.71 5.36
CA ALA A 79 -1.67 18.11 6.05
C ALA A 79 -1.46 19.20 7.12
N ALA A 80 -2.55 19.86 7.53
CA ALA A 80 -2.57 20.74 8.70
C ALA A 80 -2.14 19.98 9.96
N PRO A 81 -1.69 20.65 11.04
CA PRO A 81 -1.30 19.96 12.25
C PRO A 81 -2.47 19.17 12.87
N THR A 82 -2.56 17.89 12.52
CA THR A 82 -3.62 16.98 12.98
C THR A 82 -3.01 15.72 13.59
N HIS A 83 -3.73 15.10 14.51
CA HIS A 83 -3.39 13.84 15.17
C HIS A 83 -3.48 12.65 14.19
N TYR A 84 -2.44 12.36 13.39
CA TYR A 84 -2.26 11.17 12.53
C TYR A 84 -3.41 10.74 11.58
N ARG A 85 -4.55 11.44 11.59
CA ARG A 85 -5.77 11.13 10.83
C ARG A 85 -5.52 11.05 9.32
N PRO A 86 -4.76 11.99 8.70
CA PRO A 86 -4.48 11.90 7.27
C PRO A 86 -3.71 10.63 6.90
N ALA A 87 -2.77 10.20 7.75
CA ALA A 87 -2.01 8.97 7.51
C ALA A 87 -2.90 7.73 7.53
N LEU A 88 -3.78 7.61 8.54
CA LEU A 88 -4.72 6.48 8.62
C LEU A 88 -5.71 6.46 7.45
N ILE A 89 -6.14 7.62 6.94
CA ILE A 89 -6.99 7.69 5.74
C ILE A 89 -6.24 7.16 4.51
N VAL A 90 -4.95 7.47 4.36
CA VAL A 90 -4.12 6.88 3.29
C VAL A 90 -4.02 5.36 3.45
N GLY A 91 -3.73 4.88 4.66
CA GLY A 91 -3.68 3.44 4.96
C GLY A 91 -5.00 2.74 4.62
N PHE A 92 -6.13 3.35 4.93
CA PHE A 92 -7.45 2.84 4.58
C PHE A 92 -7.71 2.85 3.06
N GLY A 93 -7.28 3.90 2.35
CA GLY A 93 -7.39 3.96 0.89
C GLY A 93 -6.57 2.88 0.19
N LEU A 94 -5.32 2.66 0.62
CA LEU A 94 -4.47 1.58 0.12
C LEU A 94 -5.02 0.20 0.50
N PHE A 95 -5.58 0.05 1.69
CA PHE A 95 -6.29 -1.17 2.10
C PHE A 95 -7.47 -1.50 1.19
N ILE A 96 -8.32 -0.52 0.84
CA ILE A 96 -9.42 -0.74 -0.11
C ILE A 96 -8.88 -1.22 -1.46
N ALA A 97 -7.84 -0.56 -1.99
CA ALA A 97 -7.21 -0.97 -3.24
C ALA A 97 -6.66 -2.40 -3.16
N GLY A 98 -6.01 -2.76 -2.05
CA GLY A 98 -5.52 -4.11 -1.78
C GLY A 98 -6.63 -5.15 -1.70
N VAL A 99 -7.73 -4.85 -1.00
CA VAL A 99 -8.90 -5.75 -0.91
C VAL A 99 -9.56 -5.94 -2.27
N MET A 100 -9.70 -4.87 -3.07
CA MET A 100 -10.20 -4.99 -4.43
C MET A 100 -9.32 -5.93 -5.28
N ASN A 101 -8.00 -5.86 -5.11
CA ASN A 101 -7.07 -6.77 -5.77
C ASN A 101 -7.23 -8.23 -5.27
N LEU A 102 -7.39 -8.44 -3.97
CA LEU A 102 -7.62 -9.77 -3.38
C LEU A 102 -8.94 -10.41 -3.81
N ILE A 103 -9.96 -9.60 -4.09
CA ILE A 103 -11.25 -10.07 -4.64
C ILE A 103 -11.10 -10.42 -6.12
N ALA A 104 -10.40 -9.58 -6.88
CA ALA A 104 -10.18 -9.79 -8.31
C ALA A 104 -9.31 -11.03 -8.58
N ILE A 105 -8.29 -11.23 -7.75
CA ILE A 105 -7.31 -12.30 -7.90
C ILE A 105 -7.23 -13.02 -6.55
N PRO A 106 -7.78 -14.23 -6.42
CA PRO A 106 -7.74 -14.98 -5.17
C PRO A 106 -6.30 -15.27 -4.74
N HIS A 107 -5.95 -14.88 -3.52
CA HIS A 107 -4.67 -15.18 -2.88
C HIS A 107 -4.89 -16.13 -1.69
N PRO A 108 -3.83 -16.75 -1.15
CA PRO A 108 -3.93 -17.49 0.11
C PRO A 108 -4.53 -16.66 1.24
N VAL A 109 -5.42 -17.27 2.04
CA VAL A 109 -6.16 -16.57 3.11
C VAL A 109 -5.22 -15.90 4.12
N TRP A 110 -4.12 -16.56 4.49
CA TRP A 110 -3.13 -15.99 5.39
C TRP A 110 -2.55 -14.67 4.86
N PHE A 111 -2.26 -14.60 3.55
CA PHE A 111 -1.72 -13.40 2.92
C PHE A 111 -2.75 -12.28 2.91
N ALA A 112 -4.01 -12.59 2.58
CA ALA A 112 -5.10 -11.62 2.61
C ALA A 112 -5.28 -10.98 3.99
N VAL A 113 -5.22 -11.78 5.05
CA VAL A 113 -5.32 -11.30 6.44
C VAL A 113 -4.09 -10.46 6.82
N THR A 114 -2.88 -10.93 6.49
CA THR A 114 -1.64 -10.21 6.81
C THR A 114 -1.53 -8.89 6.06
N SER A 115 -1.81 -8.86 4.76
CA SER A 115 -1.76 -7.64 3.95
C SER A 115 -2.79 -6.61 4.42
N SER A 116 -3.98 -7.06 4.80
CA SER A 116 -5.02 -6.19 5.36
C SER A 116 -4.52 -5.38 6.57
N LEU A 117 -3.83 -6.04 7.50
CA LEU A 117 -3.29 -5.39 8.69
C LEU A 117 -2.08 -4.50 8.37
N ILE A 118 -1.25 -4.91 7.40
CA ILE A 118 0.02 -4.25 7.12
C ILE A 118 -0.15 -2.82 6.60
N TYR A 119 -1.22 -2.55 5.85
CA TYR A 119 -1.50 -1.20 5.35
C TYR A 119 -1.72 -0.21 6.49
N PHE A 120 -2.44 -0.61 7.55
CA PHE A 120 -2.69 0.24 8.72
C PHE A 120 -1.44 0.43 9.56
N VAL A 121 -0.68 -0.65 9.80
CA VAL A 121 0.58 -0.58 10.57
C VAL A 121 1.58 0.32 9.86
N GLY A 122 1.80 0.12 8.56
CA GLY A 122 2.71 0.96 7.78
C GLY A 122 2.30 2.43 7.83
N ALA A 123 1.03 2.74 7.54
CA ALA A 123 0.54 4.10 7.52
C ALA A 123 0.66 4.80 8.88
N TRP A 124 0.41 4.08 9.97
CA TRP A 124 0.59 4.59 11.32
C TRP A 124 2.07 4.87 11.64
N VAL A 125 2.99 3.94 11.32
CA VAL A 125 4.42 4.14 11.50
C VAL A 125 4.90 5.37 10.73
N GLY A 126 4.54 5.49 9.45
CA GLY A 126 4.86 6.63 8.61
C GLY A 126 4.30 7.95 9.14
N GLY A 127 3.05 7.93 9.62
CA GLY A 127 2.42 9.07 10.25
C GLY A 127 3.14 9.54 11.52
N ARG A 128 3.69 8.61 12.32
CA ARG A 128 4.47 8.92 13.54
C ARG A 128 5.87 9.45 13.27
N ALA A 129 6.49 9.04 12.15
CA ALA A 129 7.83 9.47 11.77
C ALA A 129 7.91 10.95 11.34
N VAL A 130 6.78 11.66 11.22
CA VAL A 130 6.77 13.09 10.88
C VAL A 130 7.24 13.92 12.08
N SER A 131 8.52 14.28 12.10
CA SER A 131 9.05 15.33 12.96
C SER A 131 8.59 16.70 12.45
N ARG A 132 7.86 17.47 13.27
CA ARG A 132 7.57 18.87 12.98
C ARG A 132 8.53 19.76 13.77
N PRO A 133 9.10 20.82 13.16
CA PRO A 133 9.82 21.83 13.93
C PRO A 133 8.84 22.44 14.94
N LYS A 134 9.26 22.53 16.21
CA LYS A 134 8.54 23.33 17.22
C LYS A 134 8.65 24.78 16.75
N ILE A 135 7.52 25.38 16.39
CA ILE A 135 7.40 26.81 16.15
C ILE A 135 7.03 27.44 17.49
#